data_AF-A0A183EEZ6-F1
#
_entry.id   AF-A0A183EEZ6-F1
#
_cell.length_a   1.000
_cell.length_b   1.000
_cell.length_c   1.000
_cell.angle_alpha   90.00
_cell.angle_beta   90.00
_cell.angle_gamma   90.00
#
_symmetry.space_group_name_H-M   'P 1'
#
loop_
_entity.id
_entity.type
_entity.pdbx_description
1 polymer ?
#
loop_
_entity_poly.entity_id
_entity_poly.type
_entity_poly.pdbx_seq_one_letter_code
_entity_poly.pdbx_strand_id
1 'polypeptide(L)'
;LPSSFEGEYGFVRYTCTATCERPWDVDIVSKRAFTVVGIEDINQEPETMEPACVSECDSSVSFCCRKQGSVSVKLSLDRTGFTPGEQFQVNATITNDSSKTIRCSALKMRQQVDYRAKTFAGSEHVKSASRVIVKKEKGEIAPHSKFAWINENVVVPSIPPRLSRCKIIQITYTLELDVDGCVKAVLPIQIGTIPCLSNIVERTINGQKKMDSPGAANGATPTQSIPKPVFDGSTIQVKQVWKATNIGQIKEKTDLVKTVEVTVTNESGQTLDNTSDGEDLSPQAEVLLFAKKRVRMPSSILSELYPKLPSPYYR
;
A
#
# COMPACT_ATOMS: atom_id res chain seq x y z
N LEU A 1 1.63 18.49 -1.66
CA LEU A 1 0.95 19.00 -0.45
C LEU A 1 0.58 17.79 0.42
N PRO A 2 0.61 17.89 1.75
CA PRO A 2 0.05 16.85 2.61
C PRO A 2 -1.48 16.75 2.45
N SER A 3 -2.07 15.63 2.86
CA SER A 3 -3.52 15.49 2.94
C SER A 3 -4.11 16.43 4.00
N SER A 4 -5.36 16.83 3.79
CA SER A 4 -6.19 17.45 4.83
C SER A 4 -6.28 16.53 6.04
N PHE A 5 -6.18 17.12 7.23
CA PHE A 5 -6.15 16.38 8.48
C PHE A 5 -6.77 17.19 9.61
N GLU A 6 -7.51 16.53 10.50
CA GLU A 6 -8.05 17.09 11.72
C GLU A 6 -7.58 16.25 12.90
N GLY A 7 -7.01 16.88 13.90
CA GLY A 7 -6.48 16.22 15.08
C GLY A 7 -6.60 17.06 16.33
N GLU A 8 -6.24 16.46 17.47
CA GLU A 8 -6.44 17.05 18.80
C GLU A 8 -5.65 18.35 19.02
N TYR A 9 -4.41 18.41 18.53
CA TYR A 9 -3.51 19.54 18.74
C TYR A 9 -3.21 20.35 17.47
N GLY A 10 -3.87 20.05 16.35
CA GLY A 10 -3.63 20.74 15.09
C GLY A 10 -4.37 20.13 13.90
N PHE A 11 -4.41 20.89 12.79
CA PHE A 11 -5.10 20.52 11.56
C PHE A 11 -4.35 21.00 10.32
N VAL A 12 -4.68 20.39 9.18
CA VAL A 12 -4.28 20.81 7.84
C VAL A 12 -5.56 21.08 7.04
N ARG A 13 -5.87 22.36 6.81
CA ARG A 13 -7.07 22.81 6.08
C ARG A 13 -6.68 23.60 4.84
N TYR A 14 -7.36 23.34 3.74
CA TYR A 14 -7.17 24.08 2.49
C TYR A 14 -8.41 24.93 2.22
N THR A 15 -8.17 26.18 1.83
CA THR A 15 -9.23 27.14 1.54
C THR A 15 -8.88 27.96 0.31
N CYS A 16 -9.87 28.18 -0.55
CA CYS A 16 -9.80 29.14 -1.65
C CYS A 16 -10.48 30.44 -1.20
N THR A 17 -9.85 31.58 -1.46
CA THR A 17 -10.39 32.91 -1.15
C THR A 17 -10.49 33.70 -2.45
N ALA A 18 -11.65 34.26 -2.72
CA ALA A 18 -11.90 35.21 -3.79
C ALA A 18 -12.12 36.60 -3.18
N THR A 19 -11.35 37.59 -3.62
CA THR A 19 -11.44 38.97 -3.16
C THR A 19 -11.82 39.85 -4.34
N CYS A 20 -12.89 40.63 -4.20
CA CYS A 20 -13.27 41.67 -5.15
C CYS A 20 -12.89 43.03 -4.55
N GLU A 21 -11.86 43.63 -5.13
CA GLU A 21 -11.29 44.91 -4.67
C GLU A 21 -12.19 46.08 -5.06
N ARG A 22 -12.42 47.01 -4.12
CA ARG A 22 -13.29 48.18 -4.35
C ARG A 22 -12.56 49.47 -3.99
N PRO A 23 -12.34 50.42 -4.93
CA PRO A 23 -11.48 51.58 -4.69
C PRO A 23 -11.94 52.58 -3.61
N TRP A 24 -13.18 52.48 -3.14
CA TRP A 24 -13.81 53.42 -2.18
C TRP A 24 -14.64 52.72 -1.11
N ASP A 25 -14.53 51.40 -1.01
CA ASP A 25 -15.31 50.59 -0.07
C ASP A 25 -14.48 49.37 0.34
N VAL A 26 -14.90 48.66 1.38
CA VAL A 26 -14.21 47.44 1.83
C VAL A 26 -14.26 46.34 0.77
N ASP A 27 -13.19 45.59 0.60
CA ASP A 27 -13.18 44.50 -0.36
C ASP A 27 -14.21 43.42 0.01
N ILE A 28 -14.86 42.86 -1.01
CA ILE A 28 -15.77 41.73 -0.80
C ILE A 28 -14.94 40.45 -0.83
N VAL A 29 -14.86 39.77 0.31
CA VAL A 29 -14.08 38.54 0.48
C VAL A 29 -15.02 37.35 0.62
N SER A 30 -14.87 36.35 -0.24
CA SER A 30 -15.56 35.06 -0.17
C SER A 30 -14.55 33.93 0.01
N LYS A 31 -14.74 33.07 1.01
CA LYS A 31 -13.81 31.98 1.35
C LYS A 31 -14.53 30.63 1.37
N ARG A 32 -13.95 29.63 0.71
CA ARG A 32 -14.48 28.25 0.66
C ARG A 32 -13.39 27.24 1.04
N ALA A 33 -13.73 26.31 1.92
CA ALA A 33 -12.87 25.18 2.27
C ALA A 33 -13.04 24.02 1.30
N PHE A 34 -11.98 23.25 1.09
CA PHE A 34 -11.99 22.01 0.33
C PHE A 34 -11.01 20.99 0.92
N THR A 35 -11.24 19.71 0.66
CA THR A 35 -10.40 18.61 1.14
C THR A 35 -9.35 18.27 0.11
N VAL A 36 -8.10 18.12 0.55
CA VAL A 36 -7.00 17.63 -0.29
C VAL A 36 -6.62 16.23 0.18
N VAL A 37 -6.53 15.30 -0.76
CA VAL A 37 -5.96 13.97 -0.50
C VAL A 37 -4.61 13.91 -1.19
N GLY A 38 -3.54 13.92 -0.39
CA GLY A 38 -2.18 13.76 -0.87
C GLY A 38 -1.96 12.34 -1.38
N ILE A 39 -1.14 12.22 -2.43
CA ILE A 39 -0.72 10.92 -2.95
C ILE A 39 0.35 10.35 -2.02
N GLU A 40 0.01 9.21 -1.41
CA GLU A 40 0.83 8.43 -0.50
C GLU A 40 0.85 7.01 -1.05
N ASP A 41 1.86 6.72 -1.85
CA ASP A 41 1.96 5.48 -2.61
C ASP A 41 2.80 4.47 -1.84
N ILE A 42 2.16 3.45 -1.27
CA ILE A 42 2.87 2.38 -0.52
C ILE A 42 3.81 1.59 -1.44
N ASN A 43 3.54 1.51 -2.75
CA ASN A 43 4.37 0.76 -3.69
C ASN A 43 5.75 1.39 -3.91
N GLN A 44 5.95 2.64 -3.48
CA GLN A 44 7.26 3.31 -3.56
C GLN A 44 8.27 2.82 -2.52
N GLU A 45 7.80 2.18 -1.46
CA GLU A 45 8.63 1.66 -0.38
C GLU A 45 8.54 0.12 -0.36
N PRO A 46 9.54 -0.61 -0.90
CA PRO A 46 9.47 -2.07 -1.05
C PRO A 46 9.23 -2.81 0.27
N GLU A 47 9.77 -2.30 1.38
CA GLU A 47 9.60 -2.85 2.73
C GLU A 47 8.11 -2.98 3.13
N THR A 48 7.23 -2.15 2.57
CA THR A 48 5.80 -2.20 2.86
C THR A 48 5.10 -3.39 2.23
N MET A 49 5.71 -4.01 1.22
CA MET A 49 5.17 -5.16 0.47
C MET A 49 5.77 -6.48 0.92
N GLU A 50 6.75 -6.45 1.82
CA GLU A 50 7.42 -7.63 2.35
C GLU A 50 6.74 -8.13 3.63
N PRO A 51 6.77 -9.45 3.87
CA PRO A 51 6.22 -10.02 5.10
C PRO A 51 7.02 -9.53 6.30
N ALA A 52 6.29 -9.14 7.34
CA ALA A 52 6.88 -8.61 8.56
C ALA A 52 6.50 -9.49 9.75
N CYS A 53 7.46 -9.71 10.64
CA CYS A 53 7.29 -10.53 11.83
C CYS A 53 8.04 -9.91 12.99
N VAL A 54 7.38 -9.82 14.15
CA VAL A 54 7.96 -9.40 15.42
C VAL A 54 7.75 -10.50 16.45
N SER A 55 8.70 -10.70 17.34
CA SER A 55 8.60 -11.67 18.43
C SER A 55 9.12 -11.05 19.71
N GLU A 56 8.33 -11.13 20.77
CA GLU A 56 8.63 -10.59 22.08
C GLU A 56 8.45 -11.69 23.12
N CYS A 57 9.28 -11.67 24.16
CA CYS A 57 9.13 -12.56 25.29
C CYS A 57 9.33 -11.81 26.60
N ASP A 58 8.46 -12.07 27.57
CA ASP A 58 8.68 -11.67 28.95
C ASP A 58 9.00 -12.90 29.78
N SER A 59 10.17 -12.86 30.40
CA SER A 59 10.61 -13.86 31.37
C SER A 59 10.56 -13.23 32.74
N SER A 60 9.56 -13.62 33.55
CA SER A 60 9.54 -13.24 34.95
C SER A 60 10.79 -13.80 35.66
N VAL A 61 11.70 -12.91 36.08
CA VAL A 61 12.98 -13.30 36.70
C VAL A 61 12.71 -14.00 38.04
N SER A 62 13.33 -15.17 38.18
CA SER A 62 13.30 -16.04 39.34
C SER A 62 13.74 -15.34 40.62
N PHE A 63 12.87 -15.24 41.62
CA PHE A 63 13.29 -15.03 43.00
C PHE A 63 13.18 -16.35 43.77
N CYS A 64 14.32 -16.81 44.31
CA CYS A 64 14.52 -18.00 45.15
C CYS A 64 13.64 -19.24 44.81
N CYS A 65 14.18 -20.09 43.94
CA CYS A 65 13.79 -21.50 43.75
C CYS A 65 12.46 -21.81 43.04
N ARG A 66 11.71 -20.85 42.51
CA ARG A 66 10.55 -21.11 41.61
C ARG A 66 10.70 -20.41 40.27
N LYS A 67 10.77 -21.17 39.18
CA LYS A 67 10.61 -20.63 37.82
C LYS A 67 9.12 -20.31 37.63
N GLN A 68 8.77 -19.03 37.54
CA GLN A 68 7.38 -18.60 37.34
C GLN A 68 6.94 -18.73 35.86
N GLY A 69 7.93 -18.98 34.98
CA GLY A 69 7.79 -19.27 33.55
C GLY A 69 7.77 -18.00 32.70
N SER A 70 7.60 -18.16 31.39
CA SER A 70 7.68 -17.07 30.40
C SER A 70 6.45 -17.04 29.51
N VAL A 71 6.13 -15.84 29.02
CA VAL A 71 5.12 -15.66 27.96
C VAL A 71 5.85 -15.14 26.74
N SER A 72 5.68 -15.83 25.61
CA SER A 72 6.24 -15.39 24.32
C SER A 72 5.13 -15.17 23.30
N VAL A 73 5.32 -14.14 22.49
CA VAL A 73 4.35 -13.69 21.49
C VAL A 73 5.09 -13.51 20.17
N LYS A 74 4.51 -14.04 19.10
CA LYS A 74 4.96 -13.82 17.73
C LYS A 74 3.81 -13.22 16.94
N LEU A 75 3.99 -12.07 16.33
CA LEU A 75 3.01 -11.39 15.49
C LEU A 75 3.57 -11.26 14.09
N SER A 76 2.78 -11.60 13.07
CA SER A 76 3.20 -11.61 11.67
C SER A 76 2.11 -11.14 10.72
N LEU A 77 2.55 -10.44 9.67
CA LEU A 77 1.75 -10.00 8.53
C LEU A 77 2.44 -10.42 7.22
N ASP A 78 1.65 -10.58 6.17
CA ASP A 78 2.10 -10.81 4.80
C ASP A 78 2.72 -9.56 4.18
N ARG A 79 2.26 -8.38 4.60
CA ARG A 79 2.81 -7.06 4.26
C ARG A 79 2.51 -6.03 5.33
N THR A 80 3.08 -4.83 5.22
CA THR A 80 2.84 -3.74 6.19
C THR A 80 2.19 -2.49 5.59
N GLY A 81 2.06 -2.41 4.26
CA GLY A 81 1.37 -1.33 3.55
C GLY A 81 -0.09 -1.66 3.23
N PHE A 82 -1.00 -0.78 3.61
CA PHE A 82 -2.44 -0.93 3.38
C PHE A 82 -3.10 0.38 2.97
N THR A 83 -4.33 0.29 2.48
CA THR A 83 -5.18 1.45 2.17
C THR A 83 -6.50 1.43 2.94
N PRO A 84 -7.14 2.60 3.19
CA PRO A 84 -8.45 2.65 3.81
C PRO A 84 -9.49 1.82 3.06
N GLY A 85 -10.28 1.03 3.78
CA GLY A 85 -11.29 0.11 3.23
C GLY A 85 -10.75 -1.28 2.85
N GLU A 86 -9.44 -1.46 2.87
CA GLU A 86 -8.81 -2.76 2.60
C GLU A 86 -8.93 -3.70 3.80
N GLN A 87 -9.03 -5.02 3.55
CA GLN A 87 -8.89 -6.02 4.60
C GLN A 87 -7.64 -6.87 4.42
N PHE A 88 -7.01 -7.19 5.54
CA PHE A 88 -5.79 -7.98 5.61
C PHE A 88 -5.86 -9.02 6.73
N GLN A 89 -5.01 -10.05 6.65
CA GLN A 89 -5.00 -11.15 7.60
C GLN A 89 -3.83 -11.01 8.59
N VAL A 90 -4.12 -11.27 9.85
CA VAL A 90 -3.14 -11.23 10.94
C VAL A 90 -2.93 -12.64 11.47
N ASN A 91 -1.65 -13.02 11.57
CA ASN A 91 -1.25 -14.28 12.18
C ASN A 91 -0.41 -14.01 13.43
N ALA A 92 -0.80 -14.61 14.55
CA ALA A 92 -0.03 -14.49 15.78
C ALA A 92 -0.06 -15.76 16.62
N THR A 93 1.03 -16.03 17.33
CA THR A 93 1.16 -17.18 18.24
C THR A 93 1.56 -16.69 19.61
N ILE A 94 0.83 -17.12 20.63
CA ILE A 94 1.09 -16.85 22.03
C ILE A 94 1.46 -18.20 22.66
N THR A 95 2.64 -18.28 23.28
CA THR A 95 3.06 -19.45 24.06
C THR A 95 3.16 -19.03 25.52
N ASN A 96 2.29 -19.60 26.34
CA ASN A 96 2.27 -19.39 27.78
C ASN A 96 3.00 -20.54 28.47
N ASP A 97 4.29 -20.40 28.70
CA ASP A 97 5.07 -21.34 29.52
C ASP A 97 5.06 -20.95 31.00
N SER A 98 4.23 -19.98 31.39
CA SER A 98 4.04 -19.57 32.76
C SER A 98 3.03 -20.44 33.50
N SER A 99 3.09 -20.36 34.83
CA SER A 99 2.14 -21.00 35.75
C SER A 99 0.83 -20.21 35.91
N LYS A 100 0.73 -19.00 35.33
CA LYS A 100 -0.45 -18.14 35.42
C LYS A 100 -1.32 -18.27 34.17
N THR A 101 -2.63 -18.23 34.36
CA THR A 101 -3.58 -18.09 33.26
C THR A 101 -3.51 -16.66 32.73
N ILE A 102 -3.33 -16.50 31.43
CA ILE A 102 -3.43 -15.23 30.74
C ILE A 102 -4.92 -14.94 30.56
N ARG A 103 -5.41 -13.80 31.06
CA ARG A 103 -6.86 -13.52 31.06
C ARG A 103 -7.40 -13.06 29.71
N CYS A 104 -6.61 -12.28 28.98
CA CYS A 104 -7.02 -11.69 27.72
C CYS A 104 -5.83 -11.50 26.79
N SER A 105 -6.05 -11.71 25.49
CA SER A 105 -5.17 -11.21 24.45
C SER A 105 -5.93 -10.25 23.55
N ALA A 106 -5.33 -9.10 23.25
CA ALA A 106 -5.97 -8.02 22.51
C ALA A 106 -5.11 -7.58 21.33
N LEU A 107 -5.63 -7.76 20.13
CA LEU A 107 -5.09 -7.22 18.89
C LEU A 107 -5.66 -5.80 18.68
N LYS A 108 -4.78 -4.80 18.63
CA LYS A 108 -5.13 -3.37 18.54
C LYS A 108 -4.44 -2.73 17.35
N MET A 109 -5.18 -1.99 16.53
CA MET A 109 -4.60 -1.05 15.57
C MET A 109 -4.60 0.33 16.21
N ARG A 110 -3.42 0.91 16.44
CA ARG A 110 -3.26 2.21 17.10
C ARG A 110 -2.75 3.26 16.11
N GLN A 111 -3.41 4.42 16.13
CA GLN A 111 -2.93 5.65 15.49
C GLN A 111 -2.19 6.46 16.54
N GLN A 112 -1.00 6.95 16.17
CA GLN A 112 -0.28 7.97 16.90
C GLN A 112 -0.08 9.18 15.98
N VAL A 113 -0.27 10.37 16.54
CA VAL A 113 -0.08 11.64 15.84
C VAL A 113 0.85 12.51 16.65
N ASP A 114 1.99 12.85 16.06
CA ASP A 114 3.00 13.71 16.66
C ASP A 114 2.92 15.10 16.03
N TYR A 115 2.79 16.12 16.88
CA TYR A 115 2.70 17.53 16.53
C TYR A 115 3.99 18.22 16.98
N ARG A 116 4.77 18.72 16.02
CA ARG A 116 6.06 19.36 16.24
C ARG A 116 5.92 20.87 16.06
N ALA A 117 6.36 21.63 17.05
CA ALA A 117 6.42 23.08 17.01
C ALA A 117 7.81 23.57 17.44
N LYS A 118 8.29 24.65 16.83
CA LYS A 118 9.54 25.32 17.22
C LYS A 118 9.23 26.65 17.87
N THR A 119 9.88 26.95 18.99
CA THR A 119 9.81 28.28 19.61
C THR A 119 10.68 29.27 18.84
N PHE A 120 10.49 30.57 19.08
CA PHE A 120 11.34 31.62 18.54
C PHE A 120 12.82 31.46 18.96
N ALA A 121 13.08 30.86 20.13
CA ALA A 121 14.43 30.55 20.60
C ALA A 121 15.03 29.27 19.96
N GLY A 122 14.30 28.63 19.04
CA GLY A 122 14.75 27.44 18.32
C GLY A 122 14.51 26.11 19.03
N SER A 123 13.92 26.11 20.24
CA SER A 123 13.59 24.86 20.95
C SER A 123 12.44 24.12 20.26
N GLU A 124 12.60 22.82 20.02
CA GLU A 124 11.56 21.97 19.45
C GLU A 124 10.75 21.32 20.57
N HIS A 125 9.41 21.41 20.47
CA HIS A 125 8.48 20.73 21.35
C HIS A 125 7.61 19.78 20.53
N VAL A 126 7.41 18.58 21.05
CA VAL A 126 6.55 17.56 20.45
C VAL A 126 5.41 17.24 21.40
N LYS A 127 4.17 17.34 20.93
CA LYS A 127 2.99 16.79 21.59
C LYS A 127 2.54 15.57 20.81
N SER A 128 2.12 14.52 21.50
CA SER A 128 1.63 13.29 20.87
C SER A 128 0.21 13.01 21.32
N ALA A 129 -0.66 12.67 20.37
CA ALA A 129 -1.99 12.12 20.64
C ALA A 129 -2.03 10.68 20.13
N SER A 130 -2.63 9.77 20.89
CA SER A 130 -2.77 8.37 20.45
C SER A 130 -4.18 7.87 20.67
N ARG A 131 -4.67 7.03 19.76
CA ARG A 131 -5.99 6.40 19.86
C ARG A 131 -5.98 5.00 19.27
N VAL A 132 -6.77 4.11 19.86
CA VAL A 132 -7.03 2.78 19.31
C VAL A 132 -8.16 2.91 18.28
N ILE A 133 -7.91 2.44 17.06
CA ILE A 133 -8.84 2.54 15.92
C ILE A 133 -9.63 1.25 15.76
N VAL A 134 -8.94 0.11 15.92
CA VAL A 134 -9.52 -1.23 15.84
C VAL A 134 -9.06 -2.01 17.06
N LYS A 135 -9.96 -2.77 17.67
CA LYS A 135 -9.67 -3.64 18.80
C LYS A 135 -10.39 -4.97 18.60
N LYS A 136 -9.65 -6.07 18.75
CA LYS A 136 -10.18 -7.43 18.79
C LYS A 136 -9.59 -8.15 19.99
N GLU A 137 -10.41 -8.93 20.68
CA GLU A 137 -10.01 -9.62 21.91
C GLU A 137 -10.35 -11.10 21.82
N LYS A 138 -9.50 -11.93 22.41
CA LYS A 138 -9.76 -13.36 22.67
C LYS A 138 -9.57 -13.61 24.15
N GLY A 139 -10.27 -14.63 24.63
CA GLY A 139 -10.36 -14.97 26.05
C GLY A 139 -9.10 -15.61 26.62
N GLU A 140 -9.31 -16.40 27.66
CA GLU A 140 -8.25 -16.91 28.50
C GLU A 140 -7.36 -17.94 27.79
N ILE A 141 -6.07 -17.93 28.14
CA ILE A 141 -5.08 -18.91 27.69
C ILE A 141 -4.52 -19.60 28.93
N ALA A 142 -4.74 -20.91 29.01
CA ALA A 142 -4.34 -21.72 30.16
C ALA A 142 -2.81 -21.69 30.39
N PRO A 143 -2.35 -21.96 31.62
CA PRO A 143 -0.93 -22.20 31.90
C PRO A 143 -0.37 -23.32 31.02
N HIS A 144 0.91 -23.23 30.67
CA HIS A 144 1.62 -24.23 29.87
C HIS A 144 0.92 -24.60 28.56
N SER A 145 0.30 -23.62 27.90
CA SER A 145 -0.47 -23.81 26.68
C SER A 145 -0.11 -22.82 25.58
N LYS A 146 -0.53 -23.13 24.35
CA LYS A 146 -0.33 -22.29 23.17
C LYS A 146 -1.67 -21.87 22.61
N PHE A 147 -1.75 -20.61 22.17
CA PHE A 147 -2.91 -20.06 21.50
C PHE A 147 -2.46 -19.35 20.22
N ALA A 148 -3.25 -19.46 19.16
CA ALA A 148 -2.92 -18.83 17.88
C ALA A 148 -4.10 -18.03 17.34
N TRP A 149 -3.80 -16.81 16.91
CA TRP A 149 -4.63 -16.02 16.02
C TRP A 149 -4.31 -16.45 14.60
N ILE A 150 -5.22 -17.19 13.96
CA ILE A 150 -5.00 -17.76 12.62
C ILE A 150 -5.89 -17.00 11.64
N ASN A 151 -5.26 -16.34 10.66
CA ASN A 151 -5.92 -15.59 9.60
C ASN A 151 -7.00 -14.62 10.12
N GLU A 152 -6.71 -13.94 11.24
CA GLU A 152 -7.66 -13.01 11.84
C GLU A 152 -7.82 -11.81 10.91
N ASN A 153 -9.04 -11.61 10.41
CA ASN A 153 -9.32 -10.62 9.39
C ASN A 153 -9.44 -9.20 9.97
N VAL A 154 -8.69 -8.22 9.48
CA VAL A 154 -8.76 -6.83 9.96
C VAL A 154 -9.18 -5.87 8.84
N VAL A 155 -10.31 -5.20 9.13
CA VAL A 155 -10.85 -3.93 8.60
C VAL A 155 -9.94 -2.70 8.66
N VAL A 156 -9.29 -2.19 7.61
CA VAL A 156 -8.74 -0.82 7.68
C VAL A 156 -9.91 0.17 7.56
N PRO A 157 -10.26 0.94 8.60
CA PRO A 157 -11.38 1.86 8.53
C PRO A 157 -11.03 3.13 7.72
N SER A 158 -12.00 4.00 7.51
CA SER A 158 -11.78 5.31 6.87
C SER A 158 -10.98 6.24 7.78
N ILE A 159 -9.64 6.17 7.66
CA ILE A 159 -8.68 6.95 8.44
C ILE A 159 -7.75 7.73 7.52
N PRO A 160 -7.16 8.85 7.99
CA PRO A 160 -6.25 9.63 7.17
C PRO A 160 -5.00 8.81 6.82
N PRO A 161 -4.48 8.92 5.60
CA PRO A 161 -3.20 8.30 5.25
C PRO A 161 -2.05 8.96 6.02
N ARG A 162 -0.85 8.39 5.92
CA ARG A 162 0.39 9.03 6.36
C ARG A 162 0.50 10.44 5.75
N LEU A 163 1.06 11.39 6.47
CA LEU A 163 1.33 12.74 5.97
C LEU A 163 2.82 12.90 5.65
N SER A 164 3.35 12.17 4.66
CA SER A 164 4.81 12.14 4.40
C SER A 164 5.37 13.51 4.02
N ARG A 165 4.53 14.36 3.42
CA ARG A 165 4.88 15.72 2.99
C ARG A 165 4.61 16.80 4.06
N CYS A 166 4.22 16.41 5.28
CA CYS A 166 4.01 17.34 6.40
C CYS A 166 5.17 17.23 7.39
N LYS A 167 5.81 18.35 7.73
CA LYS A 167 6.95 18.38 8.66
C LYS A 167 6.56 18.56 10.12
N ILE A 168 5.38 19.13 10.38
CA ILE A 168 4.93 19.54 11.72
C ILE A 168 3.85 18.62 12.30
N ILE A 169 3.18 17.82 11.47
CA ILE A 169 2.21 16.82 11.91
C ILE A 169 2.57 15.51 11.23
N GLN A 170 2.89 14.50 12.02
CA GLN A 170 3.24 13.17 11.56
C GLN A 170 2.24 12.16 12.11
N ILE A 171 1.70 11.32 11.22
CA ILE A 171 0.79 10.23 11.59
C ILE A 171 1.52 8.91 11.41
N THR A 172 1.51 8.09 12.45
CA THR A 172 2.07 6.73 12.47
C THR A 172 1.01 5.73 12.91
N TYR A 173 1.10 4.53 12.34
CA TYR A 173 0.17 3.44 12.63
C TYR A 173 0.95 2.22 13.08
N THR A 174 0.40 1.52 14.08
CA THR A 174 0.97 0.30 14.62
C THR A 174 -0.10 -0.74 14.83
N LEU A 175 0.26 -2.00 14.61
CA LEU A 175 -0.51 -3.16 15.00
C LEU A 175 0.13 -3.75 16.26
N GLU A 176 -0.66 -3.88 17.31
CA GLU A 176 -0.23 -4.34 18.62
C GLU A 176 -0.94 -5.61 19.02
N LEU A 177 -0.19 -6.60 19.48
CA LEU A 177 -0.73 -7.71 20.24
C LEU A 177 -0.31 -7.55 21.70
N ASP A 178 -1.30 -7.24 22.54
CA ASP A 178 -1.15 -7.04 23.97
C ASP A 178 -1.70 -8.27 24.70
N VAL A 179 -0.86 -8.92 25.51
CA VAL A 179 -1.17 -10.17 26.20
C VAL A 179 -1.15 -9.92 27.69
N ASP A 180 -2.36 -9.70 28.23
CA ASP A 180 -2.65 -9.44 29.65
C ASP A 180 -1.78 -8.34 30.29
N GLY A 181 -1.29 -7.38 29.50
CA GLY A 181 -0.38 -6.32 29.94
C GLY A 181 1.05 -6.79 30.29
N CYS A 182 1.34 -8.09 30.21
CA CYS A 182 2.67 -8.64 30.49
C CYS A 182 3.62 -8.49 29.29
N VAL A 183 3.13 -8.86 28.09
CA VAL A 183 3.91 -8.81 26.85
C VAL A 183 3.15 -8.01 25.82
N LYS A 184 3.87 -7.15 25.10
CA LYS A 184 3.32 -6.40 23.97
C LYS A 184 4.24 -6.51 22.76
N ALA A 185 3.73 -7.13 21.70
CA ALA A 185 4.37 -7.14 20.39
C ALA A 185 3.84 -5.98 19.54
N VAL A 186 4.72 -5.14 19.00
CA VAL A 186 4.36 -3.95 18.19
C VAL A 186 4.94 -4.08 16.80
N LEU A 187 4.10 -4.02 15.79
CA LEU A 187 4.49 -4.05 14.38
C LEU A 187 4.09 -2.72 13.70
N PRO A 188 5.02 -1.95 13.11
CA PRO A 188 4.67 -0.76 12.36
C PRO A 188 3.92 -1.12 11.07
N ILE A 189 2.90 -0.33 10.74
CA ILE A 189 2.15 -0.45 9.49
C ILE A 189 2.02 0.91 8.81
N GLN A 190 1.85 0.92 7.50
CA GLN A 190 1.71 2.11 6.70
C GLN A 190 0.35 2.18 6.03
N ILE A 191 -0.27 3.35 6.11
CA ILE A 191 -1.56 3.62 5.47
C ILE A 191 -1.33 4.65 4.36
N GLY A 192 -1.52 4.23 3.12
CA GLY A 192 -1.41 5.08 1.93
C GLY A 192 -2.75 5.36 1.25
N THR A 193 -2.69 5.95 0.07
CA THR A 193 -3.84 6.26 -0.79
C THR A 193 -3.87 5.46 -2.09
N ILE A 194 -2.73 4.89 -2.50
CA ILE A 194 -2.66 3.96 -3.64
C ILE A 194 -2.53 2.53 -3.11
N PRO A 195 -3.45 1.61 -3.43
CA PRO A 195 -3.38 0.23 -2.96
C PRO A 195 -2.23 -0.54 -3.61
N CYS A 196 -1.93 -1.71 -3.05
CA CYS A 196 -0.93 -2.61 -3.60
C CYS A 196 -1.32 -3.06 -5.01
N LEU A 197 -0.47 -2.76 -5.99
CA LEU A 197 -0.78 -2.96 -7.42
C LEU A 197 -0.88 -4.44 -7.80
N SER A 198 -0.06 -5.32 -7.22
CA SER A 198 -0.12 -6.77 -7.51
C SER A 198 -1.50 -7.35 -7.19
N ASN A 199 -2.09 -6.98 -6.05
CA ASN A 199 -3.44 -7.44 -5.66
C ASN A 199 -4.53 -6.95 -6.63
N ILE A 200 -4.38 -5.75 -7.21
CA ILE A 200 -5.35 -5.23 -8.19
C ILE A 200 -5.28 -6.03 -9.48
N VAL A 201 -4.06 -6.32 -9.95
CA VAL A 201 -3.83 -7.07 -11.18
C VAL A 201 -4.36 -8.49 -11.04
N GLU A 202 -4.06 -9.18 -9.93
CA GLU A 202 -4.60 -10.52 -9.65
C GLU A 202 -6.13 -10.56 -9.63
N ARG A 203 -6.78 -9.57 -9.00
CA ARG A 203 -8.24 -9.45 -8.99
C ARG A 203 -8.80 -9.23 -10.39
N THR A 204 -8.10 -8.46 -11.24
CA THR A 204 -8.53 -8.18 -12.61
C THR A 204 -8.43 -9.43 -13.48
N ILE A 205 -7.33 -10.18 -13.39
CA ILE A 205 -7.13 -11.45 -14.13
C ILE A 205 -8.14 -12.51 -13.66
N ASN A 206 -8.36 -12.64 -12.36
CA ASN A 206 -9.32 -13.60 -11.82
C ASN A 206 -10.78 -13.18 -12.11
N GLY A 207 -11.05 -11.88 -12.22
CA GLY A 207 -12.35 -11.33 -12.63
C GLY A 207 -12.68 -11.64 -14.09
N GLN A 208 -11.69 -11.58 -14.99
CA GLN A 208 -11.87 -11.95 -16.40
C GLN A 208 -12.15 -13.45 -16.58
N LYS A 209 -11.45 -14.33 -15.84
CA LYS A 209 -11.73 -15.78 -15.86
C LYS A 209 -13.16 -16.15 -15.45
N LYS A 210 -13.84 -15.32 -14.66
CA LYS A 210 -15.20 -15.59 -14.18
C LYS A 210 -16.29 -15.14 -15.17
N MET A 211 -15.93 -14.39 -16.21
CA MET A 211 -16.88 -13.85 -17.19
C MET A 211 -16.89 -14.62 -18.53
N ASP A 212 -15.87 -15.46 -18.80
CA ASP A 212 -15.73 -16.24 -20.04
C ASP A 212 -16.16 -17.72 -19.91
N SER A 213 -17.09 -18.05 -19.02
CA SER A 213 -17.66 -19.41 -18.94
C SER A 213 -19.09 -19.45 -19.51
N PRO A 214 -19.31 -19.85 -20.77
CA PRO A 214 -20.62 -20.30 -21.22
C PRO A 214 -20.91 -21.66 -20.56
N GLY A 215 -22.11 -21.80 -20.00
CA GLY A 215 -22.52 -23.02 -19.32
C GLY A 215 -22.44 -24.25 -20.21
N ALA A 216 -21.75 -25.29 -19.73
CA ALA A 216 -21.96 -26.67 -20.14
C ALA A 216 -21.60 -27.61 -18.99
N ALA A 217 -22.46 -28.60 -18.77
CA ALA A 217 -22.36 -29.60 -17.74
C ALA A 217 -21.28 -30.68 -18.02
N ASN A 218 -20.95 -31.40 -16.95
CA ASN A 218 -20.33 -32.74 -16.85
C ASN A 218 -18.82 -32.83 -16.56
N GLY A 219 -18.51 -33.35 -15.36
CA GLY A 219 -17.71 -34.58 -15.20
C GLY A 219 -16.18 -34.49 -15.21
N ALA A 220 -15.61 -34.87 -14.05
CA ALA A 220 -14.31 -35.52 -13.80
C ALA A 220 -13.01 -34.69 -13.69
N THR A 221 -12.33 -34.88 -12.55
CA THR A 221 -10.89 -34.70 -12.27
C THR A 221 -10.04 -35.71 -13.08
N PRO A 222 -8.73 -35.50 -13.35
CA PRO A 222 -7.69 -35.48 -12.30
C PRO A 222 -6.46 -34.55 -12.52
N THR A 223 -5.70 -34.44 -11.43
CA THR A 223 -4.39 -33.79 -11.17
C THR A 223 -3.29 -34.02 -12.21
N GLN A 224 -2.46 -33.00 -12.52
CA GLN A 224 -1.02 -33.15 -12.78
C GLN A 224 -0.24 -31.82 -12.69
N SER A 225 0.98 -31.91 -12.14
CA SER A 225 1.98 -30.86 -11.84
C SER A 225 2.75 -30.39 -13.08
N ILE A 226 3.20 -29.11 -13.13
CA ILE A 226 4.06 -28.55 -14.19
C ILE A 226 5.26 -27.77 -13.58
N PRO A 227 6.49 -27.87 -14.16
CA PRO A 227 7.75 -27.47 -13.51
C PRO A 227 8.17 -25.99 -13.74
N LYS A 228 9.16 -25.52 -12.96
CA LYS A 228 9.76 -24.17 -13.02
C LYS A 228 10.67 -23.98 -14.26
N PRO A 229 10.61 -22.85 -14.99
CA PRO A 229 11.59 -22.54 -16.04
C PRO A 229 12.83 -21.80 -15.50
N VAL A 230 13.98 -22.16 -16.08
CA VAL A 230 15.31 -21.56 -15.91
C VAL A 230 15.48 -20.42 -16.93
N PHE A 231 16.16 -19.33 -16.56
CA PHE A 231 16.39 -18.16 -17.42
C PHE A 231 17.79 -18.18 -18.05
N ASP A 232 17.88 -17.88 -19.35
CA ASP A 232 19.12 -17.56 -20.06
C ASP A 232 19.06 -16.11 -20.59
N GLY A 233 20.19 -15.41 -20.53
CA GLY A 233 20.27 -13.95 -20.56
C GLY A 233 20.38 -13.34 -21.96
N SER A 234 19.53 -12.36 -22.28
CA SER A 234 19.68 -11.46 -23.43
C SER A 234 19.24 -10.03 -23.09
N THR A 235 19.87 -9.03 -23.71
CA THR A 235 19.80 -7.59 -23.34
C THR A 235 19.12 -6.77 -24.44
N ILE A 236 18.19 -5.88 -24.08
CA ILE A 236 17.43 -5.02 -25.03
C ILE A 236 18.00 -3.58 -25.04
N GLN A 237 18.21 -3.01 -26.24
CA GLN A 237 18.56 -1.59 -26.46
C GLN A 237 17.49 -0.90 -27.32
N VAL A 238 17.16 0.37 -27.01
CA VAL A 238 16.10 1.15 -27.69
C VAL A 238 16.68 2.43 -28.28
N LYS A 239 16.40 2.73 -29.56
CA LYS A 239 16.82 3.98 -30.23
C LYS A 239 15.60 4.71 -30.82
N GLN A 240 15.50 6.02 -30.61
CA GLN A 240 14.39 6.86 -31.09
C GLN A 240 14.69 7.46 -32.46
N VAL A 241 13.72 7.43 -33.38
CA VAL A 241 13.79 8.11 -34.69
C VAL A 241 12.50 8.93 -34.91
N TRP A 242 12.64 10.09 -35.56
CA TRP A 242 11.54 11.00 -35.87
C TRP A 242 11.17 10.90 -37.35
N LYS A 243 9.87 10.77 -37.66
CA LYS A 243 9.32 10.99 -39.00
C LYS A 243 8.22 12.03 -38.95
N ALA A 244 8.25 12.97 -39.90
CA ALA A 244 7.17 13.93 -40.12
C ALA A 244 6.28 13.42 -41.26
N THR A 245 4.98 13.38 -41.02
CA THR A 245 3.99 13.01 -42.05
C THR A 245 3.19 14.25 -42.42
N ASN A 246 3.17 14.60 -43.71
CA ASN A 246 2.32 15.65 -44.23
C ASN A 246 0.93 15.08 -44.51
N ILE A 247 -0.10 15.68 -43.91
CA ILE A 247 -1.50 15.47 -44.31
C ILE A 247 -1.97 16.78 -44.95
N GLY A 248 -2.47 16.68 -46.17
CA GLY A 248 -2.85 17.82 -47.00
C GLY A 248 -4.03 18.63 -46.44
N GLN A 249 -3.84 19.95 -46.49
CA GLN A 249 -4.80 21.06 -46.56
C GLN A 249 -6.03 21.03 -45.63
N ILE A 250 -5.87 21.65 -44.45
CA ILE A 250 -6.48 22.94 -44.03
C ILE A 250 -5.64 23.48 -42.85
N LYS A 251 -5.33 24.78 -42.87
CA LYS A 251 -4.40 25.47 -41.97
C LYS A 251 -4.88 25.46 -40.50
N GLU A 252 -4.21 24.71 -39.62
CA GLU A 252 -3.27 25.19 -38.58
C GLU A 252 -3.04 24.12 -37.49
N LYS A 253 -1.76 24.00 -37.09
CA LYS A 253 -1.15 23.16 -36.04
C LYS A 253 -0.97 21.65 -36.33
N THR A 254 0.26 21.32 -36.70
CA THR A 254 0.84 19.99 -36.84
C THR A 254 0.99 19.32 -35.47
N ASP A 255 0.21 18.27 -35.19
CA ASP A 255 0.42 17.42 -34.01
C ASP A 255 1.44 16.31 -34.34
N LEU A 256 2.54 16.28 -33.57
CA LEU A 256 3.53 15.20 -33.59
C LEU A 256 2.93 13.96 -32.93
N VAL A 257 2.43 13.01 -33.71
CA VAL A 257 2.02 11.70 -33.21
C VAL A 257 3.28 10.87 -32.92
N LYS A 258 3.46 10.44 -31.66
CA LYS A 258 4.50 9.50 -31.26
C LYS A 258 4.05 8.09 -31.58
N THR A 259 4.57 7.52 -32.66
CA THR A 259 4.45 6.08 -32.93
C THR A 259 5.76 5.41 -32.55
N VAL A 260 5.71 4.43 -31.66
CA VAL A 260 6.89 3.62 -31.28
C VAL A 260 6.82 2.32 -32.08
N GLU A 261 7.74 2.15 -33.02
CA GLU A 261 7.98 0.85 -33.65
C GLU A 261 9.20 0.20 -33.00
N VAL A 262 9.08 -1.10 -32.69
CA VAL A 262 10.15 -1.90 -32.10
C VAL A 262 10.55 -2.97 -33.12
N THR A 263 11.83 -3.00 -33.49
CA THR A 263 12.38 -4.04 -34.37
C THR A 263 13.34 -4.90 -33.55
N VAL A 264 13.16 -6.22 -33.61
CA VAL A 264 14.00 -7.19 -32.89
C VAL A 264 15.11 -7.66 -33.84
N THR A 265 16.36 -7.64 -33.35
CA THR A 265 17.54 -8.15 -34.05
C THR A 265 18.20 -9.27 -33.25
N ASN A 266 18.81 -10.22 -33.93
CA ASN A 266 19.64 -11.24 -33.30
C ASN A 266 21.03 -10.69 -32.88
N GLU A 267 21.84 -11.53 -32.23
CA GLU A 267 23.18 -11.20 -31.72
C GLU A 267 24.19 -10.73 -32.80
N SER A 268 23.90 -10.97 -34.08
CA SER A 268 24.71 -10.50 -35.22
C SER A 268 24.16 -9.21 -35.86
N GLY A 269 23.10 -8.61 -35.31
CA GLY A 269 22.56 -7.32 -35.74
C GLY A 269 21.70 -7.37 -37.00
N GLN A 270 21.23 -8.55 -37.41
CA GLN A 270 20.30 -8.70 -38.54
C GLN A 270 18.85 -8.61 -38.06
N THR A 271 18.03 -7.84 -38.79
CA THR A 271 16.59 -7.67 -38.54
C THR A 271 15.83 -8.89 -39.04
N LEU A 272 15.02 -9.50 -38.17
CA LEU A 272 14.13 -10.59 -38.55
C LEU A 272 12.89 -10.01 -39.23
N ASP A 273 12.93 -9.86 -40.55
CA ASP A 273 11.74 -9.57 -41.34
C ASP A 273 11.02 -10.88 -41.68
N ASN A 274 9.91 -11.15 -41.00
CA ASN A 274 8.65 -11.56 -41.64
C ASN A 274 7.57 -11.92 -40.61
N THR A 275 6.46 -11.21 -40.71
CA THR A 275 5.08 -11.70 -40.86
C THR A 275 4.65 -12.96 -40.11
N SER A 276 3.52 -12.82 -39.42
CA SER A 276 2.66 -13.81 -38.75
C SER A 276 3.07 -14.33 -37.37
N ASP A 277 2.07 -14.26 -36.49
CA ASP A 277 1.94 -14.81 -35.14
C ASP A 277 2.58 -14.01 -34.00
N GLY A 278 1.72 -13.19 -33.38
CA GLY A 278 2.01 -12.48 -32.15
C GLY A 278 2.13 -13.46 -30.99
N GLU A 279 3.35 -13.66 -30.52
CA GLU A 279 3.59 -14.15 -29.17
C GLU A 279 3.59 -12.96 -28.21
N ASP A 280 2.45 -12.72 -27.58
CA ASP A 280 2.34 -11.83 -26.43
C ASP A 280 3.31 -12.30 -25.34
N LEU A 281 4.11 -11.36 -24.82
CA LEU A 281 5.02 -11.60 -23.71
C LEU A 281 4.22 -12.16 -22.51
N SER A 282 4.79 -13.18 -21.85
CA SER A 282 4.23 -13.73 -20.62
C SER A 282 3.95 -12.61 -19.61
N PRO A 283 2.79 -12.59 -18.93
CA PRO A 283 2.44 -11.59 -17.92
C PRO A 283 3.52 -11.44 -16.84
N GLN A 284 4.28 -12.50 -16.57
CA GLN A 284 5.37 -12.51 -15.61
C GLN A 284 6.59 -11.71 -16.08
N ALA A 285 6.85 -11.66 -17.39
CA ALA A 285 7.93 -10.90 -17.99
C ALA A 285 7.62 -9.40 -18.05
N GLU A 286 6.36 -9.03 -18.31
CA GLU A 286 5.91 -7.64 -18.20
C GLU A 286 6.02 -7.12 -16.76
N VAL A 287 5.63 -7.93 -15.77
CA VAL A 287 5.74 -7.60 -14.33
C VAL A 287 7.18 -7.26 -13.92
N LEU A 288 8.18 -8.00 -14.41
CA LEU A 288 9.60 -7.74 -14.14
C LEU A 288 10.12 -6.45 -14.82
N LEU A 289 9.56 -6.09 -15.97
CA LEU A 289 9.89 -4.84 -16.68
C LEU A 289 9.25 -3.62 -16.02
N PHE A 290 8.03 -3.73 -15.50
CA PHE A 290 7.34 -2.65 -14.79
C PHE A 290 7.91 -2.41 -13.38
N ALA A 291 8.32 -3.45 -12.66
CA ALA A 291 9.00 -3.32 -11.37
C ALA A 291 10.35 -2.58 -11.47
N LYS A 292 11.00 -2.59 -12.64
CA LYS A 292 12.27 -1.90 -12.90
C LYS A 292 12.12 -0.46 -13.41
N LYS A 293 10.94 -0.04 -13.87
CA LYS A 293 10.74 1.32 -14.41
C LYS A 293 10.23 2.30 -13.35
N ARG A 294 11.18 3.05 -12.76
CA ARG A 294 10.90 4.31 -12.04
C ARG A 294 10.44 5.38 -13.03
N VAL A 295 9.13 5.50 -13.27
CA VAL A 295 8.59 6.66 -13.97
C VAL A 295 7.31 7.11 -13.26
N ARG A 296 7.31 8.35 -12.77
CA ARG A 296 6.10 9.04 -12.34
C ARG A 296 5.22 9.24 -13.58
N MET A 297 4.16 8.46 -13.71
CA MET A 297 3.19 8.67 -14.79
C MET A 297 2.04 9.56 -14.29
N PRO A 298 1.72 10.65 -15.01
CA PRO A 298 0.53 11.44 -14.77
C PRO A 298 -0.75 10.60 -14.91
N SER A 299 -1.80 10.98 -14.17
CA SER A 299 -3.11 10.32 -14.18
C SER A 299 -3.75 10.22 -15.56
N SER A 300 -3.45 11.15 -16.47
CA SER A 300 -3.94 11.14 -17.85
C SER A 300 -3.42 9.97 -18.69
N ILE A 301 -2.21 9.48 -18.40
CA ILE A 301 -1.62 8.32 -19.11
C ILE A 301 -2.19 7.02 -18.55
N LEU A 302 -2.48 6.96 -17.24
CA LEU A 302 -3.12 5.81 -16.61
C LEU A 302 -4.55 5.59 -17.13
N SER A 303 -5.28 6.64 -17.52
CA SER A 303 -6.62 6.52 -18.12
C SER A 303 -6.60 6.01 -19.56
N GLU A 304 -5.56 6.34 -20.33
CA GLU A 304 -5.39 5.84 -21.71
C GLU A 304 -4.92 4.38 -21.72
N LEU A 305 -4.05 3.99 -20.79
CA LEU A 305 -3.54 2.63 -20.69
C LEU A 305 -4.54 1.66 -20.04
N TYR A 306 -5.42 2.15 -19.14
CA TYR A 306 -6.35 1.30 -18.37
C TYR A 306 -7.77 1.89 -18.32
N PRO A 307 -8.49 1.95 -19.46
CA PRO A 307 -9.79 2.61 -19.56
C PRO A 307 -10.94 1.92 -18.78
N LYS A 308 -10.68 0.78 -18.11
CA LYS A 308 -11.69 -0.03 -17.40
C LYS A 308 -11.59 0.04 -15.86
N LEU A 309 -10.70 0.86 -15.30
CA LEU A 309 -10.56 1.01 -13.85
C LEU A 309 -11.72 1.85 -13.26
N PRO A 310 -12.42 1.37 -12.21
CA PRO A 310 -13.54 2.09 -11.62
C PRO A 310 -13.10 3.30 -10.78
N SER A 311 -13.97 4.31 -10.68
CA SER A 311 -13.85 5.45 -9.76
C SER A 311 -13.60 4.95 -8.31
N PRO A 312 -12.65 5.51 -7.54
CA PRO A 312 -12.25 6.91 -7.48
C PRO A 312 -10.86 7.23 -8.06
N TYR A 313 -10.25 6.33 -8.84
CA TYR A 313 -8.87 6.50 -9.33
C TYR A 313 -8.72 7.52 -10.48
N TYR A 314 -9.83 8.17 -10.89
CA TYR A 314 -9.83 9.28 -11.84
C TYR A 314 -10.84 10.35 -11.42
N ARG A 315 -10.33 11.44 -10.88
CA ARG A 315 -10.76 12.83 -11.17
C ARG A 315 -9.66 13.78 -10.75
#